data_AF-A0A6A4PS92-F1
#
_entry.id   AF-A0A6A4PS92-F1
#
_cell.length_a   1.000
_cell.length_b   1.000
_cell.length_c   1.000
_cell.angle_alpha   90.00
_cell.angle_beta   90.00
_cell.angle_gamma   90.00
#
_symmetry.space_group_name_H-M   'P 1'
#
loop_
_entity.id
_entity.type
_entity.pdbx_description
1 polymer ?
#
loop_
_entity_poly.entity_id
_entity_poly.type
_entity_poly.pdbx_seq_one_letter_code
_entity_poly.pdbx_strand_id
1 'polypeptide(L)'
;MVLCPVPCVVGLDEPPVVPNFLNELWAMGWAPVRVNAYETPWAGARCAEGVVKGIEEGGLDALVFTSSAEVEGLLKSLKEFGLVFEDVRRRCPRLIVAAHGPVTAAGAERLGVKVDVLKM
;
A
#
# COMPACT_ATOMS: atom_id res chain seq x y z
N MET A 1 -26.26 13.59 10.93
CA MET A 1 -25.04 12.88 11.40
C MET A 1 -24.97 11.53 10.70
N VAL A 2 -23.84 11.21 10.09
CA VAL A 2 -23.59 9.93 9.39
C VAL A 2 -22.39 9.27 10.01
N LEU A 3 -22.56 8.11 10.65
CA LEU A 3 -21.44 7.38 11.23
C LEU A 3 -20.72 6.59 10.14
N CYS A 4 -19.43 6.83 9.98
CA CYS A 4 -18.59 6.22 8.95
C CYS A 4 -17.57 5.28 9.63
N PRO A 5 -17.87 3.98 9.77
CA PRO A 5 -16.92 3.00 10.26
C PRO A 5 -15.78 2.82 9.25
N VAL A 6 -14.57 3.18 9.62
CA VAL A 6 -13.38 3.18 8.74
C VAL A 6 -12.12 2.72 9.48
N PRO A 7 -11.10 2.20 8.77
CA PRO A 7 -9.83 1.79 9.37
C PRO A 7 -9.07 2.97 9.99
N CYS A 8 -8.60 2.84 11.23
CA CYS A 8 -7.55 3.68 11.80
C CYS A 8 -6.17 3.22 11.29
N VAL A 9 -5.52 4.04 10.45
CA VAL A 9 -4.19 3.72 9.92
C VAL A 9 -3.13 4.13 10.95
N VAL A 10 -2.22 3.21 11.29
CA VAL A 10 -1.22 3.43 12.35
C VAL A 10 0.19 3.19 11.82
N GLY A 11 1.02 4.23 11.86
CA GLY A 11 2.43 4.15 11.44
C GLY A 11 2.64 4.07 9.93
N LEU A 12 1.60 4.35 9.15
CA LEU A 12 1.57 4.50 7.69
C LEU A 12 0.74 5.75 7.34
N ASP A 13 0.86 6.25 6.12
CA ASP A 13 0.03 7.32 5.61
C ASP A 13 -1.38 6.80 5.26
N GLU A 14 -2.42 7.53 5.67
CA GLU A 14 -3.79 7.14 5.37
C GLU A 14 -4.07 7.25 3.85
N PRO A 15 -4.48 6.17 3.17
CA PRO A 15 -4.83 6.24 1.76
C PRO A 15 -5.98 7.24 1.54
N PRO A 16 -6.01 7.95 0.39
CA PRO A 16 -6.94 9.04 0.16
C PRO A 16 -8.42 8.60 0.05
N VAL A 17 -8.68 7.28 0.04
CA VAL A 17 -10.02 6.72 -0.10
C VAL A 17 -10.97 7.23 0.98
N VAL A 18 -10.57 7.11 2.26
CA VAL A 18 -11.42 7.55 3.38
C VAL A 18 -11.49 9.07 3.46
N PRO A 19 -10.38 9.83 3.45
CA PRO A 19 -10.43 11.30 3.44
C PRO A 19 -11.28 11.87 2.31
N ASN A 20 -11.12 11.37 1.07
CA ASN A 20 -11.89 11.86 -0.07
C ASN A 20 -13.38 11.55 0.09
N PHE A 21 -13.72 10.32 0.50
CA PHE A 21 -15.10 9.94 0.73
C PHE A 21 -15.78 10.81 1.80
N LEU A 22 -15.11 11.10 2.91
CA LEU A 22 -15.64 12.00 3.95
C LEU A 22 -15.79 13.44 3.44
N ASN A 23 -14.83 13.91 2.64
CA ASN A 23 -14.91 15.24 2.02
C ASN A 23 -16.08 15.34 1.03
N GLU A 24 -16.33 14.30 0.24
CA GLU A 24 -17.48 14.23 -0.68
C GLU A 24 -18.82 14.25 0.07
N LEU A 25 -18.93 13.52 1.19
CA LEU A 25 -20.11 13.57 2.06
C LEU A 25 -20.35 14.97 2.62
N TRP A 26 -19.30 15.66 3.07
CA TRP A 26 -19.38 17.06 3.49
C TRP A 26 -19.83 17.98 2.34
N ALA A 27 -19.26 17.81 1.14
CA ALA A 27 -19.62 18.59 -0.04
C ALA A 27 -21.09 18.39 -0.46
N MET A 28 -21.66 17.22 -0.17
CA MET A 28 -23.08 16.91 -0.38
C MET A 28 -24.01 17.41 0.75
N GLY A 29 -23.48 18.11 1.76
CA GLY A 29 -24.26 18.66 2.88
C GLY A 29 -24.56 17.66 4.01
N TRP A 30 -23.94 16.48 4.00
CA TRP A 30 -24.03 15.54 5.11
C TRP A 30 -23.03 15.92 6.20
N ALA A 31 -23.27 15.43 7.42
CA ALA A 31 -22.34 15.59 8.55
C ALA A 31 -21.71 14.24 8.91
N PRO A 32 -20.69 13.77 8.16
CA PRO A 32 -20.01 12.51 8.43
C PRO A 32 -19.14 12.59 9.68
N VAL A 33 -19.20 11.53 10.48
CA VAL A 33 -18.43 11.34 11.71
C VAL A 33 -17.66 10.04 11.56
N ARG A 34 -16.33 10.14 11.63
CA ARG A 34 -15.44 8.99 11.61
C ARG A 34 -15.64 8.14 12.86
N VAL A 35 -15.76 6.83 12.66
CA VAL A 35 -15.74 5.83 13.72
C VAL A 35 -14.63 4.83 13.39
N ASN A 36 -13.60 4.74 14.23
CA ASN A 36 -12.51 3.79 14.01
C ASN A 36 -13.04 2.36 14.22
N ALA A 37 -13.23 1.62 13.12
CA ALA A 37 -13.82 0.29 13.15
C ALA A 37 -12.80 -0.81 13.46
N TYR A 38 -11.56 -0.63 12.98
CA TYR A 38 -10.41 -1.50 13.22
C TYR A 38 -9.11 -0.71 12.96
N GLU A 39 -7.96 -1.27 13.32
CA GLU A 39 -6.65 -0.67 13.05
C GLU A 39 -5.95 -1.36 11.87
N THR A 40 -5.23 -0.57 11.07
CA THR A 40 -4.34 -1.04 10.02
C THR A 40 -2.91 -0.59 10.33
N PRO A 41 -2.17 -1.35 11.17
CA PRO A 41 -0.82 -1.00 11.55
C PRO A 41 0.22 -1.51 10.54
N TRP A 42 1.36 -0.80 10.44
CA TRP A 42 2.55 -1.38 9.83
C TRP A 42 3.03 -2.59 10.63
N ALA A 43 3.23 -3.73 9.96
CA ALA A 43 3.72 -4.96 10.58
C ALA A 43 5.20 -4.90 11.02
N GLY A 44 5.91 -3.82 10.70
CA GLY A 44 7.33 -3.62 10.99
C GLY A 44 8.25 -4.12 9.89
N ALA A 45 9.55 -3.84 10.07
CA ALA A 45 10.61 -4.08 9.08
C ALA A 45 10.62 -5.51 8.52
N ARG A 46 10.30 -6.50 9.37
CA ARG A 46 10.34 -7.92 9.02
C ARG A 46 9.44 -8.30 7.83
N CYS A 47 8.46 -7.46 7.45
CA CYS A 47 7.65 -7.75 6.27
C CYS A 47 8.45 -7.78 4.95
N ALA A 48 9.64 -7.18 4.90
CA ALA A 48 10.53 -7.25 3.74
C ALA A 48 11.41 -8.52 3.71
N GLU A 49 11.48 -9.34 4.78
CA GLU A 49 12.38 -10.50 4.86
C GLU A 49 12.19 -11.47 3.68
N GLY A 50 10.93 -11.77 3.33
CA GLY A 50 10.62 -12.67 2.21
C GLY A 50 11.02 -12.08 0.86
N VAL A 51 10.91 -10.76 0.69
CA VAL A 51 11.32 -10.06 -0.53
C VAL A 51 12.85 -10.05 -0.65
N VAL A 52 13.56 -9.72 0.44
CA VAL A 52 15.03 -9.73 0.50
C VAL A 52 15.57 -11.12 0.20
N LYS A 53 15.03 -12.16 0.85
CA LYS A 53 15.40 -13.54 0.58
C LYS A 53 15.14 -13.95 -0.87
N GLY A 54 13.97 -13.61 -1.41
CA GLY A 54 13.62 -13.91 -2.80
C GLY A 54 14.54 -13.22 -3.82
N ILE A 55 15.03 -12.02 -3.50
CA ILE A 55 16.04 -11.31 -4.29
C ILE A 55 17.38 -12.07 -4.25
N GLU A 56 17.84 -12.48 -3.07
CA GLU A 56 19.12 -13.17 -2.88
C GLU A 56 19.16 -14.55 -3.53
N GLU A 57 18.04 -15.29 -3.46
CA GLU A 57 17.91 -16.63 -4.03
C GLU A 57 17.53 -16.61 -5.53
N GLY A 58 17.21 -15.44 -6.09
CA GLY A 58 16.79 -15.29 -7.48
C GLY A 58 15.39 -15.86 -7.79
N GLY A 59 14.55 -16.05 -6.78
CA GLY A 59 13.23 -16.69 -6.87
C GLY A 59 12.03 -15.74 -6.76
N LEU A 60 12.24 -14.42 -6.78
CA LEU A 60 11.15 -13.45 -6.69
C LEU A 60 10.56 -13.13 -8.07
N ASP A 61 9.48 -13.84 -8.42
CA ASP A 61 8.79 -13.69 -9.72
C ASP A 61 7.73 -12.58 -9.73
N ALA A 62 7.01 -12.40 -8.61
CA ALA A 62 5.90 -11.46 -8.52
C ALA A 62 5.74 -10.83 -7.12
N LEU A 63 5.26 -9.59 -7.11
CA LEU A 63 4.67 -8.93 -5.94
C LEU A 63 3.23 -8.56 -6.26
N VAL A 64 2.32 -8.81 -5.32
CA VAL A 64 0.90 -8.50 -5.48
C VAL A 64 0.46 -7.61 -4.32
N PHE A 65 -0.14 -6.47 -4.65
CA PHE A 65 -0.68 -5.54 -3.69
C PHE A 65 -2.20 -5.50 -3.80
N THR A 66 -2.87 -5.59 -2.66
CA THR A 66 -4.31 -5.43 -2.52
C THR A 66 -4.70 -4.05 -1.98
N SER A 67 -3.78 -3.35 -1.32
CA SER A 67 -3.97 -2.00 -0.82
C SER A 67 -2.72 -1.14 -0.93
N SER A 68 -2.89 0.19 -0.92
CA SER A 68 -1.76 1.13 -0.91
C SER A 68 -0.94 1.07 0.38
N ALA A 69 -1.57 0.72 1.51
CA ALA A 69 -0.90 0.56 2.79
C ALA A 69 0.13 -0.60 2.76
N GLU A 70 -0.15 -1.67 2.01
CA GLU A 70 0.82 -2.76 1.80
C GLU A 70 2.04 -2.29 1.00
N VAL A 71 1.82 -1.43 0.00
CA VAL A 71 2.93 -0.85 -0.79
C VAL A 71 3.82 -0.02 0.11
N GLU A 72 3.24 0.93 0.84
CA GLU A 72 3.99 1.79 1.76
C GLU A 72 4.69 0.98 2.85
N GLY A 73 3.98 0.01 3.43
CA GLY A 73 4.53 -0.89 4.45
C GLY A 73 5.74 -1.66 3.95
N LEU A 74 5.71 -2.16 2.70
CA LEU A 74 6.87 -2.81 2.09
C LEU A 74 8.01 -1.82 1.84
N LEU A 75 7.73 -0.63 1.30
CA LEU A 75 8.75 0.39 1.03
C LEU A 75 9.48 0.82 2.30
N LYS A 76 8.72 1.08 3.37
CA LYS A 76 9.26 1.41 4.68
C LYS A 76 10.13 0.29 5.22
N SER A 77 9.69 -0.96 5.07
CA SER A 77 10.47 -2.12 5.49
C SER A 77 11.74 -2.33 4.67
N LEU A 78 11.71 -2.17 3.34
CA LEU A 78 12.90 -2.24 2.50
C LEU A 78 13.96 -1.21 2.93
N LYS A 79 13.53 -0.01 3.30
CA LYS A 79 14.41 1.05 3.81
C LYS A 79 15.17 0.62 5.07
N GLU A 80 14.53 -0.12 5.98
CA GLU A 80 15.18 -0.68 7.18
C GLU A 80 16.26 -1.73 6.83
N PHE A 81 16.14 -2.38 5.67
CA PHE A 81 17.17 -3.27 5.11
C PHE A 81 18.18 -2.52 4.21
N GLY A 82 18.13 -1.18 4.17
CA GLY A 82 19.02 -0.37 3.34
C GLY A 82 18.75 -0.47 1.84
N LEU A 83 17.52 -0.84 1.45
CA LEU A 83 17.09 -1.00 0.07
C LEU A 83 16.01 0.02 -0.30
N VAL A 84 15.98 0.39 -1.57
CA VAL A 84 14.82 1.05 -2.20
C VAL A 84 14.16 0.10 -3.20
N PHE A 85 12.95 0.42 -3.65
CA PHE A 85 12.22 -0.45 -4.58
C PHE A 85 12.94 -0.61 -5.93
N GLU A 86 13.68 0.40 -6.37
CA GLU A 86 14.54 0.33 -7.55
C GLU A 86 15.64 -0.74 -7.42
N ASP A 87 16.14 -1.00 -6.20
CA ASP A 87 17.09 -2.10 -5.97
C ASP A 87 16.42 -3.46 -6.20
N VAL A 88 15.17 -3.61 -5.76
CA VAL A 88 14.36 -4.81 -6.00
C VAL A 88 14.18 -5.03 -7.50
N ARG A 89 13.75 -4.00 -8.23
CA ARG A 89 13.59 -4.06 -9.69
C ARG A 89 14.90 -4.35 -10.43
N ARG A 90 16.02 -3.75 -10.00
CA ARG A 90 17.33 -3.96 -10.61
C ARG A 90 17.83 -5.39 -10.42
N ARG A 91 17.64 -5.97 -9.24
CA ARG A 91 18.07 -7.33 -8.91
C ARG A 91 17.12 -8.40 -9.46
N CYS A 92 15.84 -8.07 -9.61
CA CYS A 92 14.81 -8.92 -10.18
C CYS A 92 14.18 -8.27 -11.43
N PRO A 93 14.89 -8.23 -12.58
CA PRO A 93 14.42 -7.49 -13.76
C PRO A 93 13.17 -8.09 -14.42
N ARG A 94 12.84 -9.35 -14.12
CA ARG A 94 11.61 -10.02 -14.59
C ARG A 94 10.46 -9.95 -13.58
N LEU A 95 10.64 -9.25 -12.47
CA LEU A 95 9.63 -9.11 -11.42
C LEU A 95 8.36 -8.47 -11.97
N ILE A 96 7.23 -9.15 -11.78
CA ILE A 96 5.90 -8.61 -12.08
C ILE A 96 5.29 -7.99 -10.83
N VAL A 97 4.89 -6.73 -10.92
CA VAL A 97 4.13 -6.05 -9.87
C VAL A 97 2.66 -5.99 -10.28
N ALA A 98 1.79 -6.59 -9.48
CA ALA A 98 0.34 -6.58 -9.70
C ALA A 98 -0.38 -5.78 -8.60
N ALA A 99 -1.44 -5.08 -8.99
CA ALA A 99 -2.32 -4.38 -8.06
C ALA A 99 -3.77 -4.82 -8.22
N HIS A 100 -4.46 -5.03 -7.09
CA HIS A 100 -5.90 -5.25 -7.06
C HIS A 100 -6.65 -3.91 -7.20
N GLY A 101 -7.23 -3.69 -8.36
CA GLY A 101 -8.05 -2.53 -8.66
C GLY A 101 -7.27 -1.21 -8.90
N PRO A 102 -7.96 -0.21 -9.48
CA PRO A 102 -7.34 1.05 -9.89
C PRO A 102 -6.88 1.91 -8.71
N VAL A 103 -7.55 1.80 -7.55
CA VAL A 103 -7.21 2.58 -6.35
C VAL A 103 -5.84 2.16 -5.81
N THR A 104 -5.59 0.86 -5.70
CA THR A 104 -4.31 0.33 -5.22
C THR A 104 -3.20 0.65 -6.20
N ALA A 105 -3.45 0.51 -7.50
CA ALA A 105 -2.46 0.86 -8.52
C ALA A 105 -2.10 2.34 -8.50
N ALA A 106 -3.09 3.23 -8.43
CA ALA A 106 -2.82 4.66 -8.30
C ALA A 106 -2.05 4.98 -7.01
N GLY A 107 -2.29 4.23 -5.93
CA GLY A 107 -1.49 4.33 -4.71
C GLY A 107 -0.06 3.88 -4.86
N ALA A 108 0.17 2.75 -5.53
CA ALA A 108 1.50 2.25 -5.82
C ALA A 108 2.30 3.27 -6.66
N GLU A 109 1.69 3.79 -7.73
CA GLU A 109 2.33 4.78 -8.61
C GLU A 109 2.65 6.09 -7.87
N ARG A 110 1.76 6.58 -6.99
CA ARG A 110 2.06 7.75 -6.14
C ARG A 110 3.26 7.55 -5.22
N LEU A 111 3.52 6.31 -4.82
CA LEU A 111 4.64 5.92 -3.97
C LEU A 111 5.90 5.57 -4.80
N GLY A 112 5.89 5.76 -6.12
CA GLY A 112 7.02 5.47 -7.00
C GLY A 112 7.12 4.00 -7.43
N VAL A 113 6.11 3.18 -7.12
CA VAL A 113 6.07 1.76 -7.49
C VAL A 113 5.24 1.59 -8.76
N LYS A 114 5.93 1.35 -9.87
CA LYS A 114 5.28 1.03 -11.14
C LYS A 114 4.51 -0.30 -11.04
N VAL A 115 3.28 -0.32 -11.51
CA VAL A 115 2.45 -1.54 -11.62
C VAL A 115 2.49 -2.07 -13.05
N ASP A 116 2.74 -3.37 -13.20
CA ASP A 116 2.79 -4.04 -14.49
C ASP A 116 1.44 -4.65 -14.87
N VAL A 117 0.65 -5.10 -13.88
CA VAL A 117 -0.66 -5.74 -14.10
C VAL A 117 -1.73 -5.16 -13.18
N LEU A 118 -2.83 -4.71 -13.77
CA LEU A 118 -4.06 -4.36 -13.07
C LEU A 118 -5.00 -5.55 -13.08
N LYS A 119 -5.44 -6.01 -11.91
CA LYS A 119 -6.45 -7.07 -11.79
C LYS A 119 -7.65 -6.58 -10.99
N MET A 120 -8.83 -6.73 -11.56
CA MET A 120 -10.12 -6.51 -10.89
C MET A 120 -10.56 -7.76 -10.15
#